data_AF-A0A3D2VC61-F1
#
_entry.id   AF-A0A3D2VC61-F1
#
_cell.length_a   1.000
_cell.length_b   1.000
_cell.length_c   1.000
_cell.angle_alpha   90.00
_cell.angle_beta   90.00
_cell.angle_gamma   90.00
#
_symmetry.space_group_name_H-M   'P 1'
#
loop_
_entity.id
_entity.type
_entity.pdbx_description
1 polymer ?
#
loop_
_entity_poly.entity_id
_entity_poly.type
_entity_poly.pdbx_seq_one_letter_code
_entity_poly.pdbx_strand_id
1 'polypeptide(L)'
;VSSPSFDPNLFVDGIDQVTYDSLRGLDDRPLLNRALYGRYAPGSTIKPVIGEAIIDAGINPQERIYCPGWYTLPDSSRRYRCWKKTGHGSVDLHSAIEESCDVY
;
A
#
# COMPACT_ATOMS: atom_id res chain seq x y z
N VAL A 1 2.67 -9.35 -14.12
CA VAL A 1 2.18 -10.76 -14.02
C VAL A 1 1.11 -10.85 -12.94
N SER A 2 0.17 -11.80 -13.03
CA SER A 2 -0.85 -12.07 -12.00
C SER A 2 -0.73 -13.53 -11.59
N SER A 3 -0.71 -13.80 -10.28
CA SER A 3 -0.54 -15.14 -9.70
C SER A 3 -1.53 -15.36 -8.55
N PRO A 4 -2.03 -16.60 -8.35
CA PRO A 4 -1.88 -17.77 -9.21
C PRO A 4 -2.51 -17.55 -10.60
N SER A 5 -2.03 -18.31 -11.58
CA SER A 5 -2.51 -18.27 -12.97
C SER A 5 -3.16 -19.61 -13.34
N PHE A 6 -3.63 -19.74 -14.56
CA PHE A 6 -4.21 -20.96 -15.12
C PHE A 6 -3.69 -21.15 -16.55
N ASP A 7 -3.78 -22.36 -17.09
CA ASP A 7 -3.43 -22.62 -18.49
C ASP A 7 -4.54 -22.06 -19.41
N PRO A 8 -4.27 -21.03 -20.23
CA PRO A 8 -5.28 -20.47 -21.12
C PRO A 8 -5.72 -21.45 -22.23
N ASN A 9 -4.92 -22.47 -22.55
CA ASN A 9 -5.28 -23.47 -23.57
C ASN A 9 -6.51 -24.27 -23.19
N LEU A 10 -6.86 -24.34 -21.89
CA LEU A 10 -8.10 -24.96 -21.42
C LEU A 10 -9.35 -24.34 -22.03
N PHE A 11 -9.28 -23.10 -22.52
CA PHE A 11 -10.42 -22.38 -23.09
C PHE A 11 -10.47 -22.41 -24.62
N VAL A 12 -9.41 -22.84 -25.32
CA VAL A 12 -9.28 -22.71 -26.78
C VAL A 12 -10.37 -23.49 -27.53
N ASP A 13 -10.61 -24.74 -27.13
CA ASP A 13 -11.61 -25.62 -27.75
C ASP A 13 -12.92 -25.74 -26.93
N GLY A 14 -13.07 -24.90 -25.91
CA GLY A 14 -14.18 -24.95 -24.95
C GLY A 14 -13.82 -25.78 -23.71
N ILE A 15 -13.69 -25.09 -22.57
CA ILE A 15 -13.41 -25.70 -21.27
C ILE A 15 -14.60 -26.55 -20.79
N ASP A 16 -14.32 -27.70 -20.19
CA ASP A 16 -15.36 -28.52 -19.57
C ASP A 16 -15.84 -27.92 -18.23
N GLN A 17 -17.07 -28.26 -17.84
CA GLN A 17 -17.70 -27.71 -16.64
C GLN A 17 -16.93 -28.06 -15.37
N VAL A 18 -16.37 -29.28 -15.25
CA VAL A 18 -15.68 -29.74 -14.04
C VAL A 18 -14.39 -28.95 -13.83
N THR A 19 -13.60 -28.78 -14.90
CA THR A 19 -12.36 -27.99 -14.86
C THR A 19 -12.67 -26.52 -14.58
N TYR A 20 -13.68 -25.95 -15.24
CA TYR A 20 -14.07 -24.56 -15.00
C TYR A 20 -14.58 -24.33 -13.56
N ASP A 21 -15.37 -25.26 -13.02
CA ASP A 21 -15.85 -25.22 -11.63
C ASP A 21 -14.71 -25.32 -10.64
N SER A 22 -13.68 -26.13 -10.95
CA SER A 22 -12.48 -26.20 -10.14
C SER A 22 -11.76 -24.84 -10.10
N LEU A 23 -11.54 -24.20 -11.25
CA LEU A 23 -10.87 -22.89 -11.33
C LEU A 23 -11.65 -21.78 -10.63
N ARG A 24 -12.98 -21.82 -10.69
CA ARG A 24 -13.85 -20.85 -9.99
C ARG A 24 -13.94 -21.09 -8.49
N GLY A 25 -13.90 -22.36 -8.06
CA GLY A 25 -14.01 -22.76 -6.66
C GLY A 25 -12.72 -22.60 -5.86
N LEU A 26 -11.60 -22.34 -6.53
CA LEU A 26 -10.31 -22.10 -5.89
C LEU A 26 -10.30 -20.81 -5.07
N ASP A 27 -9.96 -20.93 -3.78
CA ASP A 27 -9.90 -19.80 -2.83
C ASP A 27 -8.89 -18.72 -3.23
N ASP A 28 -7.83 -19.12 -3.92
CA ASP A 28 -6.78 -18.26 -4.44
C ASP A 28 -7.12 -17.65 -5.80
N ARG A 29 -8.35 -17.81 -6.31
CA ARG A 29 -8.96 -17.03 -7.41
C ARG A 29 -8.01 -16.82 -8.61
N PRO A 30 -7.59 -17.87 -9.33
CA PRO A 30 -6.66 -17.75 -10.46
C PRO A 30 -7.25 -17.00 -11.67
N LEU A 31 -8.58 -16.95 -11.78
CA LEU A 31 -9.28 -16.21 -12.84
C LEU A 31 -9.24 -14.67 -12.65
N LEU A 32 -8.78 -14.18 -11.49
CA LEU A 32 -8.66 -12.74 -11.22
C LEU A 32 -7.32 -12.21 -11.74
N ASN A 33 -7.37 -11.26 -12.67
CA ASN A 33 -6.22 -10.43 -13.01
C ASN A 33 -5.97 -9.39 -11.89
N ARG A 34 -5.09 -9.72 -10.95
CA ARG A 34 -4.76 -8.89 -9.79
C ARG A 34 -4.03 -7.60 -10.14
N ALA A 35 -3.31 -7.57 -11.25
CA ALA A 35 -2.57 -6.38 -11.68
C ALA A 35 -3.52 -5.25 -12.13
N LEU A 36 -4.68 -5.60 -12.69
CA LEU A 36 -5.67 -4.62 -13.17
C LEU A 36 -6.85 -4.44 -12.22
N TYR A 37 -7.31 -5.51 -11.59
CA TYR A 37 -8.55 -5.52 -10.80
C TYR A 37 -8.34 -5.82 -9.32
N GLY A 38 -7.10 -6.12 -8.91
CA GLY A 38 -6.76 -6.26 -7.49
C GLY A 38 -6.88 -4.92 -6.78
N ARG A 39 -7.66 -4.88 -5.70
CA ARG A 39 -7.84 -3.69 -4.88
C ARG A 39 -7.21 -3.92 -3.51
N TYR A 40 -6.17 -3.17 -3.23
CA TYR A 40 -5.40 -3.25 -2.00
C TYR A 40 -5.16 -1.85 -1.49
N ALA A 41 -5.05 -1.70 -0.17
CA ALA A 41 -4.48 -0.47 0.36
C ALA A 41 -3.03 -0.38 -0.14
N PRO A 42 -2.62 0.73 -0.78
CA PRO A 42 -1.26 0.86 -1.32
C PRO A 42 -0.20 0.88 -0.21
N GLY A 43 -0.60 1.11 1.04
CA GLY A 43 0.31 1.27 2.17
C GLY A 43 1.27 2.42 1.91
N SER A 44 2.52 2.27 2.34
CA SER A 44 3.51 3.34 2.26
C SER A 44 3.99 3.66 0.84
N THR A 45 3.61 2.88 -0.17
CA THR A 45 3.99 3.15 -1.57
C THR A 45 3.44 4.47 -2.10
N ILE A 46 2.41 5.03 -1.46
CA ILE A 46 1.82 6.32 -1.82
C ILE A 46 2.63 7.53 -1.30
N LYS A 47 3.53 7.34 -0.33
CA LYS A 47 4.21 8.43 0.38
C LYS A 47 4.97 9.40 -0.53
N PRO A 48 5.71 8.96 -1.57
CA PRO A 48 6.36 9.90 -2.48
C PRO A 48 5.38 10.83 -3.21
N VAL A 49 4.20 10.32 -3.60
CA VAL A 49 3.16 11.12 -4.28
C VAL A 49 2.56 12.16 -3.33
N ILE A 50 2.32 11.79 -2.07
CA ILE A 50 1.89 12.74 -1.04
C ILE A 50 2.99 13.76 -0.74
N GLY A 51 4.25 13.32 -0.72
CA GLY A 51 5.41 14.19 -0.54
C GLY A 51 5.50 15.28 -1.61
N GLU A 52 5.24 14.94 -2.88
CA GLU A 52 5.15 15.93 -3.95
C GLU A 52 4.03 16.94 -3.69
N ALA A 53 2.85 16.47 -3.30
CA ALA A 53 1.72 17.35 -2.98
C ALA A 53 2.01 18.30 -1.80
N ILE A 54 2.83 17.87 -0.82
CA ILE A 54 3.29 18.70 0.30
C ILE A 54 4.22 19.82 -0.21
N ILE A 55 5.14 19.50 -1.13
CA ILE A 55 6.03 20.48 -1.76
C ILE A 55 5.23 21.48 -2.58
N ASP A 56 4.28 21.02 -3.39
CA ASP A 56 3.39 21.86 -4.18
C ASP A 56 2.52 22.79 -3.31
N ALA A 57 2.16 22.35 -2.10
CA ALA A 57 1.47 23.18 -1.11
C ALA A 57 2.36 24.25 -0.46
N GLY A 58 3.66 24.31 -0.82
CA GLY A 58 4.62 25.29 -0.32
C GLY A 58 5.29 24.91 1.00
N ILE A 59 5.15 23.67 1.46
CA ILE A 59 5.83 23.19 2.66
C ILE A 59 7.30 22.90 2.31
N ASN A 60 8.21 23.39 3.13
CA ASN A 60 9.63 23.19 2.93
C ASN A 60 10.01 21.71 3.18
N PRO A 61 10.50 20.96 2.18
CA PRO A 61 10.84 19.54 2.35
C PRO A 61 12.03 19.29 3.30
N GLN A 62 12.82 20.32 3.61
CA GLN A 62 13.89 20.27 4.61
C GLN A 62 13.41 20.61 6.04
N GLU A 63 12.15 21.04 6.21
CA GLU A 63 11.58 21.22 7.54
C GLU A 63 11.52 19.88 8.27
N ARG A 64 12.00 19.88 9.52
CA ARG A 64 12.09 18.67 10.33
C ARG A 64 10.98 18.65 11.37
N ILE A 65 10.35 17.48 11.52
CA ILE A 65 9.45 17.20 12.63
C ILE A 65 10.02 16.09 13.52
N TYR A 66 9.54 16.01 14.76
CA TYR A 66 9.94 14.95 15.68
C TYR A 66 8.88 13.84 15.70
N CYS A 67 9.27 12.62 15.35
CA CYS A 67 8.45 11.42 15.43
C CYS A 67 8.77 10.63 16.72
N PRO A 68 7.91 10.69 17.77
CA PRO A 68 8.04 9.87 18.98
C PRO A 68 7.45 8.45 18.82
N GLY A 69 7.05 8.06 17.62
CA GLY A 69 6.39 6.78 17.33
C GLY A 69 4.86 6.86 17.27
N TRP A 70 4.29 8.07 17.39
CA TRP A 70 2.86 8.34 17.25
C TRP A 70 2.61 9.83 17.03
N TYR A 71 1.42 10.16 16.54
CA TYR A 71 0.89 11.51 16.40
C TYR A 71 -0.52 11.57 17.00
N THR A 72 -0.88 12.70 17.61
CA THR A 72 -2.22 12.97 18.11
C THR A 72 -2.70 14.26 17.48
N LEU A 73 -3.88 14.22 16.86
CA LEU A 73 -4.52 15.43 16.33
C LEU A 73 -4.84 16.40 17.47
N PRO A 74 -4.75 17.72 17.22
CA PRO A 74 -5.29 18.71 18.13
C PRO A 74 -6.73 18.36 18.54
N ASP A 75 -7.06 18.57 19.81
CA ASP A 75 -8.39 18.30 20.38
C ASP A 75 -8.88 16.84 20.29
N SER A 76 -7.96 15.89 20.06
CA SER A 76 -8.24 14.46 20.08
C SER A 76 -7.43 13.72 21.15
N SER A 77 -8.01 12.69 21.75
CA SER A 77 -7.28 11.74 22.61
C SER A 77 -6.70 10.55 21.83
N ARG A 78 -7.04 10.40 20.55
CA ARG A 78 -6.64 9.26 19.72
C ARG A 78 -5.19 9.42 19.24
N ARG A 79 -4.38 8.37 19.45
CA ARG A 79 -3.03 8.25 18.88
C ARG A 79 -3.05 7.50 17.54
N TYR A 80 -2.54 8.14 16.50
CA TYR A 80 -2.13 7.52 15.25
C TYR A 80 -0.70 7.02 15.41
N ARG A 81 -0.49 5.71 15.32
CA ARG A 81 0.81 5.11 15.62
C ARG A 81 1.68 5.06 14.37
N CYS A 82 2.98 5.24 14.57
CA CYS A 82 3.98 4.84 13.60
C CYS A 82 4.30 3.35 13.72
N TRP A 83 4.75 2.73 12.64
CA TRP A 83 5.24 1.35 12.66
C TRP A 83 6.43 1.17 13.60
N LYS A 84 7.31 2.17 13.70
CA LYS A 84 8.45 2.18 14.62
C LYS A 84 8.03 2.73 15.99
N LYS A 85 7.85 1.82 16.96
CA LYS A 85 7.38 2.15 18.33
C LYS A 85 8.25 3.15 19.06
N THR A 86 9.56 3.13 18.83
CA THR A 86 10.54 4.05 19.44
C THR A 86 10.58 5.41 18.73
N GLY A 87 9.88 5.54 17.61
CA GLY A 87 9.96 6.71 16.74
C GLY A 87 11.20 6.73 15.84
N HIS A 88 11.18 7.66 14.90
CA HIS A 88 12.27 7.96 13.97
C HIS A 88 13.11 9.17 14.44
N GLY A 89 12.75 9.79 15.57
CA GLY A 89 13.41 11.01 16.03
C GLY A 89 13.10 12.19 15.11
N SER A 90 14.09 13.03 14.84
CA SER A 90 13.90 14.18 13.95
C SER A 90 14.01 13.73 12.49
N VAL A 91 12.97 13.94 11.69
CA VAL A 91 12.89 13.55 10.26
C VAL A 91 12.44 14.72 9.39
N ASP A 92 13.00 14.82 8.20
CA ASP A 92 12.56 15.66 7.07
C ASP A 92 11.81 14.80 6.03
N LEU A 93 11.32 15.40 4.93
CA LEU A 93 10.54 14.65 3.92
C LEU A 93 11.33 13.48 3.33
N HIS A 94 12.62 13.71 3.04
CA HIS A 94 13.49 12.70 2.46
C HIS A 94 13.64 11.48 3.39
N SER A 95 14.07 11.72 4.63
CA SER A 95 14.23 10.66 5.63
C SER A 95 12.90 10.00 6.02
N ALA A 96 11.79 10.74 5.97
CA ALA A 96 10.46 10.18 6.19
C ALA A 96 10.05 9.19 5.09
N ILE A 97 10.39 9.46 3.81
CA ILE A 97 10.15 8.52 2.71
C ILE A 97 11.12 7.33 2.82
N GLU A 98 12.41 7.59 3.08
CA GLU A 98 13.46 6.58 3.23
C GLU A 98 13.14 5.56 4.33
N GLU A 99 12.78 6.03 5.53
CA GLU A 99 12.46 5.17 6.67
C GLU A 99 10.97 4.79 6.74
N SER A 100 10.17 5.23 5.76
CA SER A 100 8.72 5.10 5.77
C SER A 100 8.11 5.55 7.11
N CYS A 101 8.49 6.74 7.60
CA CYS A 101 7.88 7.34 8.78
C CYS A 101 6.38 7.61 8.53
N ASP A 102 5.51 7.31 9.49
CA ASP A 102 4.06 7.52 9.36
C ASP A 102 3.56 8.81 10.05
N VAL A 103 4.44 9.45 10.83
CA VAL A 103 4.12 10.68 11.60
C VAL A 103 4.43 11.94 10.82
N TYR A 104 5.38 11.88 9.87
CA TYR A 104 5.67 12.95 8.91
C TYR A 104 4.49 13.11 7.96
#